data_AF-A0A8S3VI77-F1
#
_entry.id   AF-A0A8S3VI77-F1
#
_cell.length_a   1.000
_cell.length_b   1.000
_cell.length_c   1.000
_cell.angle_alpha   90.00
_cell.angle_beta   90.00
_cell.angle_gamma   90.00
#
_symmetry.space_group_name_H-M   'P 1'
#
loop_
_entity.id
_entity.type
_entity.pdbx_description
1 polymer ?
#
loop_
_entity_poly.entity_id
_entity_poly.type
_entity_poly.pdbx_seq_one_letter_code
_entity_poly.pdbx_strand_id
1 'polypeptide(L)'
;MIEVSACLPRGSVYLAGETVKSQITFSNTSQNPSDTDSLAWSSVQIICQCSVSESRVHLPKSQQLSTEEVSTTGCDTSFVPNKGERGLTVLSTKPRILFCDLKLAAGESKSFIYEDVIPVDSPPSYKGQAVKYSYKVTIGAQKFNQPTKLIRMPFRVMVLHGLNDISVYTEGEEVSPSNPFLKPQQSENSLLDIAMQVLSTVTARKAPHSYNITNAKGKVAKFILFKQAYKLGEDIVGVFNFTDGTIPCVQYSVTLQSEEQISEECRKKPGQGTAVTSYVKHQEMCLHTAKTHVNIPIPLTATPCFITDIVCLRWRLHFEFVTSSDPISESERPTNMDDSASWRGPATINVETMVWDLPIKIYPTSPIHASCVTMLKSGSCVQI
;
A
#
# COMPACT_ATOMS: atom_id res chain seq x y z
N MET A 1 -18.12 35.68 5.13
CA MET A 1 -16.87 34.88 5.10
C MET A 1 -17.23 33.54 4.49
N ILE A 2 -16.48 33.05 3.50
CA ILE A 2 -16.86 31.80 2.83
C ILE A 2 -16.04 30.65 3.38
N GLU A 3 -16.73 29.63 3.86
CA GLU A 3 -16.14 28.35 4.20
C GLU A 3 -16.30 27.40 3.02
N VAL A 4 -15.19 26.81 2.57
CA VAL A 4 -15.20 25.79 1.53
C VAL A 4 -14.79 24.48 2.16
N SER A 5 -15.73 23.53 2.13
CA SER A 5 -15.53 22.18 2.62
C SER A 5 -15.61 21.19 1.46
N ALA A 6 -14.80 20.15 1.51
CA ALA A 6 -14.83 19.09 0.53
C ALA A 6 -14.71 17.73 1.23
N CYS A 7 -15.39 16.72 0.70
CA CYS A 7 -15.32 15.37 1.23
C CYS A 7 -15.39 14.30 0.13
N LEU A 8 -14.77 13.16 0.43
CA LEU A 8 -14.79 11.93 -0.36
C LEU A 8 -15.80 10.97 0.30
N PRO A 9 -17.07 10.91 -0.18
CA PRO A 9 -18.14 10.18 0.50
C PRO A 9 -17.87 8.67 0.62
N ARG A 10 -17.10 8.09 -0.31
CA ARG A 10 -16.78 6.66 -0.36
C ARG A 10 -15.61 6.25 0.54
N GLY A 11 -14.89 7.21 1.10
CA GLY A 11 -13.61 7.00 1.79
C GLY A 11 -12.41 7.52 1.02
N SER A 12 -11.21 7.32 1.55
CA SER A 12 -9.97 7.91 1.03
C SER A 12 -9.03 6.89 0.39
N VAL A 13 -9.55 5.73 -0.05
CA VAL A 13 -8.76 4.69 -0.72
C VAL A 13 -9.50 4.19 -1.98
N TYR A 14 -8.79 4.15 -3.10
CA TYR A 14 -9.31 3.81 -4.43
C TYR A 14 -8.37 2.86 -5.19
N LEU A 15 -8.88 2.14 -6.18
CA LEU A 15 -8.05 1.46 -7.18
C LEU A 15 -7.70 2.40 -8.35
N ALA A 16 -6.55 2.16 -8.99
CA ALA A 16 -6.30 2.71 -10.32
C ALA A 16 -7.36 2.19 -11.31
N GLY A 17 -7.93 3.07 -12.12
CA GLY A 17 -9.11 2.80 -12.95
C GLY A 17 -10.46 3.15 -12.30
N GLU A 18 -10.51 3.38 -10.99
CA GLU A 18 -11.76 3.73 -10.28
C GLU A 18 -12.09 5.22 -10.41
N THR A 19 -13.39 5.55 -10.41
CA THR A 19 -13.88 6.94 -10.38
C THR A 19 -13.82 7.51 -8.97
N VAL A 20 -13.09 8.60 -8.79
CA VAL A 20 -13.07 9.38 -7.56
C VAL A 20 -14.21 10.39 -7.59
N LYS A 21 -15.15 10.23 -6.67
CA LYS A 21 -16.23 11.18 -6.42
C LYS A 21 -15.89 12.05 -5.21
N SER A 22 -16.01 13.37 -5.37
CA SER A 22 -15.86 14.37 -4.31
C SER A 22 -17.07 15.28 -4.26
N GLN A 23 -17.57 15.55 -3.07
CA GLN A 23 -18.60 16.56 -2.83
C GLN A 23 -17.91 17.81 -2.28
N ILE A 24 -18.15 18.97 -2.88
CA ILE A 24 -17.56 20.26 -2.50
C ILE A 24 -18.69 21.22 -2.14
N THR A 25 -18.67 21.75 -0.93
CA THR A 25 -19.69 22.66 -0.40
C THR A 25 -19.08 24.01 -0.07
N PHE A 26 -19.65 25.07 -0.65
CA PHE A 26 -19.32 26.46 -0.38
C PHE A 26 -20.42 27.02 0.51
N SER A 27 -20.08 27.49 1.70
CA SER A 27 -21.01 28.05 2.69
C SER A 27 -20.61 29.46 3.07
N ASN A 28 -21.54 30.40 3.06
CA ASN A 28 -21.30 31.73 3.61
C ASN A 28 -21.65 31.72 5.10
N THR A 29 -20.64 31.87 5.96
CA THR A 29 -20.77 31.86 7.43
C THR A 29 -21.03 33.25 8.01
N SER A 30 -21.33 34.27 7.20
CA SER A 30 -21.73 35.58 7.70
C SER A 30 -23.06 35.48 8.47
N GLN A 31 -23.13 36.18 9.61
CA GLN A 31 -24.36 36.30 10.41
C GLN A 31 -25.24 37.47 9.97
N ASN A 32 -24.69 38.39 9.17
CA ASN A 32 -25.38 39.57 8.69
C ASN A 32 -26.14 39.27 7.39
N PRO A 33 -27.48 39.36 7.36
CA PRO A 33 -28.29 38.99 6.19
C PRO A 33 -28.07 39.89 4.96
N SER A 34 -27.44 41.06 5.12
CA SER A 34 -27.05 41.95 4.02
C SER A 34 -25.71 41.59 3.37
N ASP A 35 -24.92 40.69 3.97
CA ASP A 35 -23.56 40.38 3.53
C ASP A 35 -23.59 39.28 2.47
N THR A 36 -23.44 39.69 1.20
CA THR A 36 -23.36 38.79 0.05
C THR A 36 -21.90 38.67 -0.38
N ASP A 37 -21.33 37.48 -0.21
CA ASP A 37 -19.99 37.20 -0.68
C ASP A 37 -20.02 36.61 -2.10
N SER A 38 -19.06 37.02 -2.94
CA SER A 38 -18.90 36.54 -4.31
C SER A 38 -17.57 35.82 -4.52
N LEU A 39 -17.65 34.62 -5.09
CA LEU A 39 -16.50 33.84 -5.55
C LEU A 39 -16.36 34.05 -7.05
N ALA A 40 -15.16 34.40 -7.49
CA ALA A 40 -14.87 34.61 -8.90
C ALA A 40 -14.88 33.29 -9.67
N TRP A 41 -14.25 32.25 -9.13
CA TRP A 41 -14.22 30.93 -9.76
C TRP A 41 -13.82 29.85 -8.77
N SER A 42 -14.13 28.60 -9.11
CA SER A 42 -13.53 27.43 -8.49
C SER A 42 -13.26 26.34 -9.51
N SER A 43 -12.14 25.64 -9.35
CA SER A 43 -11.72 24.52 -10.20
C SER A 43 -11.18 23.39 -9.35
N VAL A 44 -11.32 22.16 -9.83
CA VAL A 44 -10.90 20.94 -9.14
C VAL A 44 -10.14 20.01 -10.07
N GLN A 45 -9.17 19.30 -9.52
CA GLN A 45 -8.30 18.40 -10.28
C GLN A 45 -7.66 17.34 -9.39
N ILE A 46 -7.45 16.14 -9.92
CA ILE A 46 -6.64 15.08 -9.31
C ILE A 46 -5.18 15.22 -9.73
N ILE A 47 -4.28 15.16 -8.76
CA ILE A 47 -2.83 15.17 -8.95
C ILE A 47 -2.18 13.99 -8.25
N CYS A 48 -1.20 13.36 -8.91
CA CYS A 48 -0.17 12.55 -8.26
C CYS A 48 1.18 13.27 -8.29
N GLN A 49 1.80 13.42 -7.13
CA GLN A 49 3.15 13.94 -7.02
C GLN A 49 4.13 12.87 -6.58
N CYS A 50 5.26 12.79 -7.27
CA CYS A 50 6.40 11.96 -6.93
C CYS A 50 7.52 12.84 -6.38
N SER A 51 7.76 12.73 -5.08
CA SER A 51 8.95 13.30 -4.45
C SER A 51 10.03 12.23 -4.39
N VAL A 52 11.24 12.60 -4.79
CA VAL A 52 12.37 11.68 -4.96
C VAL A 52 13.50 12.07 -4.02
N SER A 53 14.20 11.09 -3.46
CA SER A 53 15.34 11.31 -2.56
C SER A 53 16.60 11.65 -3.37
N GLU A 54 17.03 12.90 -3.31
CA GLU A 54 18.22 13.42 -4.01
C GLU A 54 19.53 12.69 -3.64
N SER A 55 19.56 12.06 -2.46
CA SER A 55 20.73 11.29 -2.01
C SER A 55 20.84 9.90 -2.66
N ARG A 56 19.72 9.35 -3.12
CA ARG A 56 19.59 7.96 -3.56
C ARG A 56 19.27 7.81 -5.05
N VAL A 57 18.59 8.79 -5.61
CA VAL A 57 18.04 8.70 -6.97
C VAL A 57 18.54 9.89 -7.79
N HIS A 58 18.88 9.60 -9.04
CA HIS A 58 19.22 10.58 -10.05
C HIS A 58 18.18 10.46 -11.17
N LEU A 59 17.31 11.46 -11.33
CA LEU A 59 16.31 11.47 -12.40
C LEU A 59 16.96 11.87 -13.74
N PRO A 60 16.53 11.29 -14.87
CA PRO A 60 16.91 11.75 -16.20
C PRO A 60 16.51 13.22 -16.41
N LYS A 61 17.34 13.99 -17.13
CA LYS A 61 17.14 15.43 -17.37
C LYS A 61 15.77 15.77 -17.99
N SER A 62 15.18 14.88 -18.79
CA SER A 62 13.85 15.05 -19.37
C SER A 62 12.73 15.10 -18.32
N GLN A 63 12.84 14.32 -17.24
CA GLN A 63 11.88 14.32 -16.12
C GLN A 63 12.17 15.44 -15.10
N GLN A 64 13.37 16.01 -15.13
CA GLN A 64 13.74 17.17 -14.31
C GLN A 64 13.07 18.46 -14.78
N LEU A 65 12.80 18.67 -16.08
CA LEU A 65 12.10 19.88 -16.56
C LEU A 65 10.69 20.01 -15.95
N SER A 66 9.95 18.91 -15.83
CA SER A 66 8.67 18.86 -15.10
C SER A 66 8.78 19.04 -13.58
N THR A 67 10.02 19.09 -13.04
CA THR A 67 10.32 19.37 -11.63
C THR A 67 10.48 20.88 -11.37
N GLU A 68 10.84 21.69 -12.38
CA GLU A 68 11.09 23.14 -12.25
C GLU A 68 9.96 24.05 -12.79
N GLU A 69 9.07 23.55 -13.65
CA GLU A 69 8.05 24.36 -14.35
C GLU A 69 6.85 24.86 -13.49
N VAL A 70 6.90 24.79 -12.16
CA VAL A 70 5.89 25.45 -11.30
C VAL A 70 6.53 26.40 -10.29
N SER A 71 7.57 27.10 -10.70
CA SER A 71 7.91 28.40 -10.11
C SER A 71 7.00 29.48 -10.72
N THR A 72 5.72 29.51 -10.32
CA THR A 72 4.83 30.62 -10.65
C THR A 72 5.15 31.83 -9.77
N THR A 73 6.30 32.46 -10.01
CA THR A 73 6.52 33.84 -9.64
C THR A 73 5.67 34.71 -10.57
N GLY A 74 4.40 34.97 -10.22
CA GLY A 74 3.64 36.05 -10.87
C GLY A 74 2.12 35.94 -11.03
N CYS A 75 1.43 34.85 -10.65
CA CYS A 75 -0.02 34.77 -10.88
C CYS A 75 -0.79 34.18 -9.68
N ASP A 76 -1.07 35.03 -8.68
CA ASP A 76 -1.79 34.65 -7.46
C ASP A 76 -3.28 34.33 -7.67
N THR A 77 -3.81 34.66 -8.84
CA THR A 77 -5.23 34.53 -9.19
C THR A 77 -5.52 33.36 -10.13
N SER A 78 -4.51 32.58 -10.53
CA SER A 78 -4.67 31.43 -11.43
C SER A 78 -4.76 30.11 -10.66
N PHE A 79 -5.43 29.12 -11.25
CA PHE A 79 -5.48 27.78 -10.70
C PHE A 79 -4.16 27.04 -10.95
N VAL A 80 -3.27 27.07 -9.95
CA VAL A 80 -2.01 26.35 -9.95
C VAL A 80 -2.09 25.23 -8.91
N PRO A 81 -2.50 24.03 -9.29
CA PRO A 81 -2.90 23.00 -8.34
C PRO A 81 -1.69 22.44 -7.55
N ASN A 82 -0.50 22.48 -8.17
CA ASN A 82 0.78 22.08 -7.58
C ASN A 82 1.48 23.18 -6.76
N LYS A 83 0.90 24.38 -6.60
CA LYS A 83 1.55 25.52 -5.95
C LYS A 83 2.08 25.18 -4.55
N GLY A 84 3.38 25.33 -4.33
CA GLY A 84 4.01 25.06 -3.03
C GLY A 84 4.21 23.58 -2.70
N GLU A 85 4.02 22.67 -3.66
CA GLU A 85 4.46 21.28 -3.48
C GLU A 85 5.82 21.04 -4.13
N ARG A 86 6.53 19.99 -3.69
CA ARG A 86 7.86 19.63 -4.18
C ARG A 86 7.81 18.29 -4.89
N GLY A 87 8.61 18.15 -5.95
CA GLY A 87 8.76 16.92 -6.71
C GLY A 87 8.06 16.97 -8.06
N LEU A 88 8.08 15.83 -8.75
CA LEU A 88 7.55 15.65 -10.09
C LEU A 88 6.04 15.47 -10.07
N THR A 89 5.31 16.13 -10.96
CA THR A 89 3.90 15.82 -11.19
C THR A 89 3.81 14.64 -12.15
N VAL A 90 3.51 13.45 -11.63
CA VAL A 90 3.43 12.21 -12.41
C VAL A 90 2.06 12.06 -13.06
N LEU A 91 1.00 12.52 -12.38
CA LEU A 91 -0.35 12.53 -12.91
C LEU A 91 -0.98 13.90 -12.68
N SER A 92 -1.65 14.40 -13.70
CA SER A 92 -2.41 15.64 -13.68
C SER A 92 -3.63 15.47 -14.58
N THR A 93 -4.81 15.28 -13.99
CA THR A 93 -6.07 15.16 -14.74
C THR A 93 -6.46 16.49 -15.39
N LYS A 94 -7.44 16.54 -16.29
CA LYS A 94 -7.89 17.81 -16.85
C LYS A 94 -8.61 18.63 -15.77
N PRO A 95 -8.22 19.90 -15.50
CA PRO A 95 -8.94 20.74 -14.55
C PRO A 95 -10.42 20.86 -14.91
N ARG A 96 -11.32 20.68 -13.94
CA ARG A 96 -12.76 20.91 -14.13
C ARG A 96 -13.20 22.14 -13.36
N ILE A 97 -13.89 23.03 -14.06
CA ILE A 97 -14.44 24.27 -13.49
C ILE A 97 -15.77 23.93 -12.81
N LEU A 98 -15.93 24.31 -11.53
CA LEU A 98 -17.18 24.14 -10.80
C LEU A 98 -18.15 25.28 -11.08
N PHE A 99 -17.66 26.52 -11.13
CA PHE A 99 -18.42 27.73 -11.47
C PHE A 99 -17.47 28.89 -11.84
N CYS A 100 -18.00 29.92 -12.50
CA CYS A 100 -17.26 31.13 -12.94
C CYS A 100 -17.81 32.46 -12.39
N ASP A 101 -18.79 32.41 -11.48
CA ASP A 101 -19.25 33.51 -10.61
C ASP A 101 -20.29 32.89 -9.67
N LEU A 102 -20.02 32.86 -8.37
CA LEU A 102 -20.95 32.32 -7.38
C LEU A 102 -21.20 33.35 -6.29
N LYS A 103 -22.46 33.77 -6.19
CA LYS A 103 -22.96 34.62 -5.10
C LYS A 103 -23.68 33.75 -4.08
N LEU A 104 -23.35 33.98 -2.82
CA LEU A 104 -23.95 33.31 -1.66
C LEU A 104 -24.46 34.37 -0.67
N ALA A 105 -25.76 34.34 -0.39
CA ALA A 105 -26.35 35.10 0.70
C ALA A 105 -25.85 34.58 2.06
N ALA A 106 -26.04 35.37 3.12
CA ALA A 106 -25.66 34.97 4.47
C ALA A 106 -26.35 33.66 4.90
N GLY A 107 -25.57 32.68 5.34
CA GLY A 107 -26.07 31.34 5.69
C GLY A 107 -26.39 30.44 4.50
N GLU A 108 -26.27 30.91 3.26
CA GLU A 108 -26.50 30.09 2.06
C GLU A 108 -25.31 29.14 1.83
N SER A 109 -25.63 27.90 1.46
CA SER A 109 -24.64 26.89 1.07
C SER A 109 -24.98 26.28 -0.27
N LYS A 110 -23.98 26.12 -1.15
CA LYS A 110 -24.11 25.42 -2.43
C LYS A 110 -23.12 24.28 -2.51
N SER A 111 -23.62 23.10 -2.90
CA SER A 111 -22.83 21.88 -3.06
C SER A 111 -22.67 21.53 -4.53
N PHE A 112 -21.47 21.12 -4.91
CA PHE A 112 -21.12 20.63 -6.24
C PHE A 112 -20.53 19.22 -6.13
N ILE A 113 -20.74 18.40 -7.16
CA ILE A 113 -20.19 17.05 -7.24
C ILE A 113 -19.14 17.03 -8.34
N TYR A 114 -17.95 16.55 -7.99
CA TYR A 114 -16.85 16.27 -8.92
C TYR A 114 -16.65 14.77 -9.04
N GLU A 115 -16.52 14.29 -10.27
CA GLU A 115 -16.26 12.88 -10.58
C GLU A 115 -15.22 12.78 -11.67
N ASP A 116 -14.13 12.05 -11.42
CA ASP A 116 -13.07 11.83 -12.42
C ASP A 116 -12.38 10.50 -12.19
N VAL A 117 -11.80 9.94 -13.25
CA VAL A 117 -11.24 8.58 -13.24
C VAL A 117 -9.74 8.64 -13.03
N ILE A 118 -9.23 7.81 -12.11
CA ILE A 118 -7.78 7.60 -11.97
C ILE A 118 -7.33 6.71 -13.15
N PRO A 119 -6.38 7.13 -14.00
CA PRO A 119 -5.91 6.26 -15.08
C PRO A 119 -5.37 4.93 -14.55
N VAL A 120 -5.64 3.83 -15.26
CA VAL A 120 -5.20 2.47 -14.87
C VAL A 120 -3.69 2.33 -14.77
N ASP A 121 -2.94 3.12 -15.54
CA ASP A 121 -1.47 3.09 -15.61
C ASP A 121 -0.82 3.94 -14.50
N SER A 122 -1.62 4.52 -13.60
CA SER A 122 -1.13 5.40 -12.55
C SER A 122 -0.37 4.62 -11.47
N PRO A 123 0.74 5.15 -10.93
CA PRO A 123 1.50 4.47 -9.87
C PRO A 123 0.68 4.35 -8.56
N PRO A 124 0.93 3.37 -7.69
CA PRO A 124 0.24 3.32 -6.41
C PRO A 124 0.71 4.44 -5.48
N SER A 125 -0.10 4.76 -4.47
CA SER A 125 0.33 5.60 -3.35
C SER A 125 1.34 4.83 -2.50
N TYR A 126 2.54 5.41 -2.35
CA TYR A 126 3.65 4.76 -1.66
C TYR A 126 4.54 5.80 -0.99
N LYS A 127 5.15 5.43 0.14
CA LYS A 127 6.13 6.25 0.87
C LYS A 127 7.31 5.36 1.25
N GLY A 128 8.33 5.34 0.38
CA GLY A 128 9.58 4.61 0.57
C GLY A 128 10.73 5.51 1.00
N GLN A 129 11.95 4.98 0.89
CA GLN A 129 13.19 5.68 1.17
C GLN A 129 13.72 6.41 -0.06
N ALA A 130 13.48 5.85 -1.25
CA ALA A 130 13.90 6.42 -2.52
C ALA A 130 12.85 7.36 -3.11
N VAL A 131 11.57 6.98 -3.06
CA VAL A 131 10.47 7.76 -3.65
C VAL A 131 9.22 7.79 -2.78
N LYS A 132 8.38 8.80 -3.00
CA LYS A 132 7.04 8.90 -2.43
C LYS A 132 6.06 9.40 -3.48
N TYR A 133 5.02 8.63 -3.73
CA TYR A 133 3.89 8.97 -4.58
C TYR A 133 2.69 9.38 -3.72
N SER A 134 2.21 10.61 -3.88
CA SER A 134 1.13 11.19 -3.10
C SER A 134 0.00 11.66 -4.01
N TYR A 135 -1.21 11.15 -3.79
CA TYR A 135 -2.40 11.54 -4.53
C TYR A 135 -3.24 12.54 -3.74
N LYS A 136 -3.74 13.56 -4.43
CA LYS A 136 -4.60 14.59 -3.85
C LYS A 136 -5.66 15.03 -4.85
N VAL A 137 -6.88 15.22 -4.36
CA VAL A 137 -7.87 16.07 -5.04
C VAL A 137 -7.58 17.50 -4.59
N THR A 138 -7.24 18.36 -5.53
CA THR A 138 -6.93 19.77 -5.29
C THR A 138 -8.06 20.64 -5.82
N ILE A 139 -8.67 21.42 -4.94
CA ILE A 139 -9.69 22.42 -5.27
C ILE A 139 -9.05 23.79 -5.11
N GLY A 140 -9.07 24.59 -6.17
CA GLY A 140 -8.77 26.00 -6.11
C GLY A 140 -10.05 26.81 -6.09
N ALA A 141 -10.08 27.83 -5.27
CA ALA A 141 -11.16 28.80 -5.28
C ALA A 141 -10.60 30.20 -5.02
N GLN A 142 -11.19 31.17 -5.70
CA GLN A 142 -10.83 32.57 -5.58
C GLN A 142 -12.04 33.40 -5.15
N LYS A 143 -11.91 34.10 -4.03
CA LYS A 143 -12.83 35.19 -3.65
C LYS A 143 -12.43 36.46 -4.40
N PHE A 144 -13.40 37.30 -4.77
CA PHE A 144 -13.12 38.53 -5.50
C PHE A 144 -12.07 39.39 -4.77
N ASN A 145 -11.09 39.92 -5.51
CA ASN A 145 -9.95 40.70 -5.00
C ASN A 145 -9.06 40.00 -3.94
N GLN A 146 -9.13 38.67 -3.82
CA GLN A 146 -8.27 37.89 -2.93
C GLN A 146 -7.41 36.90 -3.72
N PRO A 147 -6.25 36.47 -3.17
CA PRO A 147 -5.45 35.41 -3.78
C PRO A 147 -6.21 34.08 -3.76
N THR A 148 -5.87 33.21 -4.70
CA THR A 148 -6.40 31.85 -4.78
C THR A 148 -6.03 31.05 -3.54
N LYS A 149 -7.00 30.39 -2.92
CA LYS A 149 -6.76 29.40 -1.87
C LYS A 149 -6.96 27.99 -2.43
N LEU A 150 -6.10 27.08 -1.98
CA LEU A 150 -6.11 25.68 -2.40
C LEU A 150 -6.53 24.79 -1.23
N ILE A 151 -7.39 23.82 -1.52
CA ILE A 151 -7.83 22.78 -0.59
C ILE A 151 -7.34 21.46 -1.17
N ARG A 152 -6.68 20.66 -0.35
CA ARG A 152 -6.08 19.39 -0.78
C ARG A 152 -6.60 18.26 0.07
N MET A 153 -7.29 17.32 -0.57
CA MET A 153 -7.75 16.10 0.09
C MET A 153 -6.86 14.94 -0.35
N PRO A 154 -5.97 14.45 0.53
CA PRO A 154 -5.14 13.31 0.20
C PRO A 154 -5.99 12.04 0.18
N PHE A 155 -5.72 11.19 -0.79
CA PHE A 155 -6.28 9.85 -0.86
C PHE A 155 -5.20 8.86 -1.27
N ARG A 156 -5.47 7.58 -1.08
CA ARG A 156 -4.56 6.47 -1.36
C ARG A 156 -5.05 5.71 -2.58
N VAL A 157 -4.15 5.47 -3.52
CA VAL A 157 -4.36 4.65 -4.71
C VAL A 157 -3.66 3.32 -4.53
N MET A 158 -4.37 2.23 -4.78
CA MET A 158 -3.81 0.89 -4.90
C MET A 158 -3.87 0.46 -6.37
N VAL A 159 -2.88 -0.33 -6.80
CA VAL A 159 -2.79 -0.81 -8.17
C VAL A 159 -2.84 -2.33 -8.16
N LEU A 160 -3.65 -2.88 -9.07
CA LEU A 160 -3.68 -4.30 -9.37
C LEU A 160 -3.10 -4.49 -10.77
N HIS A 161 -1.84 -4.91 -10.83
CA HIS A 161 -1.19 -5.21 -12.10
C HIS A 161 -1.77 -6.49 -12.73
N GLY A 162 -1.95 -6.49 -14.05
CA GLY A 162 -2.51 -7.63 -14.80
C GLY A 162 -4.04 -7.60 -14.98
N LEU A 163 -4.69 -6.48 -14.62
CA LEU A 163 -6.12 -6.27 -14.92
C LEU A 163 -6.42 -6.18 -16.43
N ASN A 164 -5.46 -5.93 -17.31
CA ASN A 164 -5.76 -5.91 -18.75
C ASN A 164 -5.79 -7.32 -19.39
N ASP A 165 -5.24 -8.34 -18.70
CA ASP A 165 -5.16 -9.73 -19.18
C ASP A 165 -6.31 -10.61 -18.64
N ILE A 166 -7.48 -10.01 -18.38
CA ILE A 166 -8.63 -10.68 -17.74
C ILE A 166 -9.15 -11.88 -18.56
N SER A 167 -8.99 -11.89 -19.88
CA SER A 167 -9.42 -13.01 -20.73
C SER A 167 -8.83 -14.35 -20.29
N VAL A 168 -7.63 -14.36 -19.68
CA VAL A 168 -6.94 -15.57 -19.23
C VAL A 168 -7.54 -16.16 -17.95
N TYR A 169 -8.20 -15.35 -17.12
CA TYR A 169 -8.82 -15.81 -15.87
C TYR A 169 -10.29 -16.19 -16.02
N THR A 170 -10.94 -15.75 -17.10
CA THR A 170 -12.34 -16.07 -17.42
C THR A 170 -12.50 -17.39 -18.18
N GLU A 171 -11.42 -17.96 -18.74
CA GLU A 171 -11.46 -19.27 -19.43
C GLU A 171 -11.85 -20.45 -18.51
N GLY A 172 -11.89 -20.24 -17.19
CA GLY A 172 -12.41 -21.20 -16.20
C GLY A 172 -13.85 -20.92 -15.78
N GLU A 173 -14.71 -20.45 -16.68
CA GLU A 173 -16.15 -20.29 -16.43
C GLU A 173 -16.76 -21.67 -16.06
N GLU A 174 -16.69 -22.05 -14.79
CA GLU A 174 -17.74 -22.89 -14.20
C GLU A 174 -19.03 -22.10 -14.37
N VAL A 175 -19.84 -22.56 -15.33
CA VAL A 175 -21.15 -22.01 -15.65
C VAL A 175 -21.96 -21.94 -14.37
N SER A 176 -21.97 -20.78 -13.73
CA SER A 176 -22.88 -20.53 -12.61
C SER A 176 -24.30 -20.79 -13.12
N PRO A 177 -25.13 -21.53 -12.37
CA PRO A 177 -26.46 -21.93 -12.84
C PRO A 177 -27.28 -20.67 -13.08
N SER A 178 -27.31 -20.25 -14.34
CA SER A 178 -27.94 -19.01 -14.76
C SER A 178 -29.42 -19.29 -14.87
N ASN A 179 -30.21 -18.69 -13.98
CA ASN A 179 -31.65 -18.90 -13.94
C ASN A 179 -32.26 -18.43 -15.28
N PRO A 180 -32.86 -19.34 -16.08
CA PRO A 180 -33.38 -19.02 -17.41
C PRO A 180 -34.60 -18.08 -17.39
N PHE A 181 -35.15 -17.77 -16.21
CA PHE A 181 -36.27 -16.83 -16.03
C PHE A 181 -35.83 -15.43 -15.64
N LEU A 182 -34.55 -15.23 -15.27
CA LEU A 182 -33.99 -13.92 -15.01
C LEU A 182 -33.35 -13.41 -16.29
N LYS A 183 -33.82 -12.26 -16.80
CA LYS A 183 -33.09 -11.56 -17.86
C LYS A 183 -31.68 -11.28 -17.34
N PRO A 184 -30.61 -11.58 -18.10
CA PRO A 184 -29.27 -11.20 -17.69
C PRO A 184 -29.26 -9.68 -17.57
N GLN A 185 -29.29 -9.19 -16.34
CA GLN A 185 -29.02 -7.79 -16.08
C GLN A 185 -27.54 -7.64 -16.36
N GLN A 186 -27.20 -7.17 -17.56
CA GLN A 186 -25.89 -6.60 -17.83
C GLN A 186 -25.74 -5.37 -16.95
N SER A 187 -25.60 -5.54 -15.63
CA SER A 187 -24.81 -4.58 -14.88
C SER A 187 -23.42 -4.78 -15.42
N GLU A 188 -22.90 -3.81 -16.17
CA GLU A 188 -21.47 -3.75 -16.43
C GLU A 188 -20.78 -3.97 -15.08
N ASN A 189 -20.13 -5.12 -14.89
CA ASN A 189 -19.48 -5.42 -13.62
C ASN A 189 -18.54 -4.26 -13.33
N SER A 190 -18.70 -3.63 -12.17
CA SER A 190 -17.84 -2.52 -11.79
C SER A 190 -16.38 -3.00 -11.87
N LEU A 191 -15.46 -2.14 -12.30
CA LEU A 191 -14.02 -2.48 -12.32
C LEU A 191 -13.57 -3.06 -10.98
N LEU A 192 -14.15 -2.58 -9.88
CA LEU A 192 -13.96 -3.10 -8.54
C LEU A 192 -14.36 -4.57 -8.42
N ASP A 193 -15.53 -4.97 -8.94
CA ASP A 193 -16.06 -6.35 -8.85
C ASP A 193 -15.16 -7.32 -9.61
N ILE A 194 -14.75 -6.93 -10.82
CA ILE A 194 -13.83 -7.71 -11.65
C ILE A 194 -12.48 -7.86 -10.93
N ALA A 195 -11.94 -6.75 -10.40
CA ALA A 195 -10.69 -6.78 -9.64
C ALA A 195 -10.79 -7.67 -8.40
N MET A 196 -11.91 -7.63 -7.67
CA MET A 196 -12.12 -8.48 -6.49
C MET A 196 -12.23 -9.96 -6.86
N GLN A 197 -12.88 -10.29 -7.97
CA GLN A 197 -12.96 -11.65 -8.49
C GLN A 197 -11.57 -12.19 -8.87
N VAL A 198 -10.80 -11.43 -9.66
CA VAL A 198 -9.41 -11.80 -10.03
C VAL A 198 -8.55 -12.01 -8.79
N LEU A 199 -8.63 -11.07 -7.84
CA LEU A 199 -7.91 -11.19 -6.57
C LEU A 199 -8.31 -12.46 -5.82
N SER A 200 -9.60 -12.79 -5.75
CA SER A 200 -10.10 -14.02 -5.12
C SER A 200 -9.48 -15.26 -5.77
N THR A 201 -9.52 -15.35 -7.10
CA THR A 201 -8.99 -16.47 -7.87
C THR A 201 -7.48 -16.64 -7.66
N VAL A 202 -6.71 -15.56 -7.72
CA VAL A 202 -5.24 -15.61 -7.60
C VAL A 202 -4.80 -16.02 -6.19
N THR A 203 -5.48 -15.56 -5.14
CA THR A 203 -5.09 -15.86 -3.75
C THR A 203 -5.75 -17.11 -3.17
N ALA A 204 -6.78 -17.65 -3.82
CA ALA A 204 -7.44 -18.90 -3.40
C ALA A 204 -6.59 -20.15 -3.69
N ARG A 205 -5.65 -20.06 -4.65
CA ARG A 205 -4.76 -21.18 -5.02
C ARG A 205 -3.86 -21.56 -3.84
N LYS A 206 -4.22 -22.67 -3.17
CA LYS A 206 -3.40 -23.28 -2.12
C LYS A 206 -2.54 -24.38 -2.73
N ALA A 207 -1.24 -24.15 -2.79
CA ALA A 207 -0.26 -25.13 -3.20
C ALA A 207 0.79 -25.18 -2.07
N PRO A 208 0.85 -26.26 -1.28
CA PRO A 208 1.84 -26.38 -0.22
C PRO A 208 3.23 -26.50 -0.82
N HIS A 209 4.07 -25.50 -0.57
CA HIS A 209 5.47 -25.50 -0.96
C HIS A 209 6.31 -25.90 0.24
N SER A 210 7.19 -26.86 0.05
CA SER A 210 8.09 -27.32 1.10
C SER A 210 9.54 -27.01 0.76
N TYR A 211 10.23 -26.37 1.71
CA TYR A 211 11.61 -25.94 1.59
C TYR A 211 12.44 -26.66 2.64
N ASN A 212 13.50 -27.32 2.19
CA ASN A 212 14.49 -27.91 3.10
C ASN A 212 15.55 -26.85 3.39
N ILE A 213 15.68 -26.47 4.66
CA ILE A 213 16.63 -25.48 5.14
C ILE A 213 17.84 -26.22 5.68
N THR A 214 19.00 -25.99 5.07
CA THR A 214 20.25 -26.68 5.35
C THR A 214 21.37 -25.68 5.59
N ASN A 215 22.24 -25.96 6.55
CA ASN A 215 23.53 -25.30 6.76
C ASN A 215 24.66 -26.22 6.24
N ALA A 216 25.90 -25.73 6.17
CA ALA A 216 27.10 -26.49 5.81
C ALA A 216 27.29 -27.77 6.64
N LYS A 217 26.80 -27.79 7.89
CA LYS A 217 26.88 -28.93 8.81
C LYS A 217 25.71 -29.93 8.65
N GLY A 218 24.70 -29.63 7.83
CA GLY A 218 23.53 -30.50 7.65
C GLY A 218 22.17 -29.79 7.67
N LYS A 219 21.09 -30.55 7.85
CA LYS A 219 19.71 -30.07 7.77
C LYS A 219 19.29 -29.42 9.09
N VAL A 220 18.70 -28.22 9.02
CA VAL A 220 18.19 -27.49 10.18
C VAL A 220 16.71 -27.76 10.36
N ALA A 221 15.91 -27.48 9.32
CA ALA A 221 14.47 -27.59 9.39
C ALA A 221 13.86 -27.78 8.00
N LYS A 222 12.60 -28.21 7.97
CA LYS A 222 11.74 -28.19 6.78
C LYS A 222 10.64 -27.17 7.01
N PHE A 223 10.58 -26.14 6.17
CA PHE A 223 9.52 -25.13 6.21
C PHE A 223 8.45 -25.44 5.16
N ILE A 224 7.19 -25.32 5.54
CA ILE A 224 6.04 -25.54 4.66
C ILE A 224 5.20 -24.27 4.64
N LEU A 225 4.98 -23.74 3.44
CA LEU A 225 4.13 -22.58 3.19
C LEU A 225 2.96 -22.97 2.30
N PHE A 226 1.73 -22.66 2.71
CA PHE A 226 0.52 -23.15 2.02
C PHE A 226 0.12 -22.35 0.77
N LYS A 227 0.62 -21.11 0.63
CA LYS A 227 0.43 -20.27 -0.55
C LYS A 227 1.57 -19.25 -0.64
N GLN A 228 1.86 -18.73 -1.83
CA GLN A 228 2.89 -17.68 -2.02
C GLN A 228 2.28 -16.32 -2.42
N ALA A 229 0.97 -16.30 -2.68
CA ALA A 229 0.19 -15.13 -3.07
C ALA A 229 -0.78 -14.77 -1.95
N TYR A 230 -0.65 -13.55 -1.42
CA TYR A 230 -1.44 -13.05 -0.30
C TYR A 230 -2.08 -11.70 -0.66
N LYS A 231 -3.19 -11.35 -0.01
CA LYS A 231 -3.75 -9.99 -0.04
C LYS A 231 -3.34 -9.23 1.21
N LEU A 232 -3.36 -7.90 1.13
CA LEU A 232 -3.30 -7.06 2.32
C LEU A 232 -4.39 -7.44 3.33
N GLY A 233 -4.02 -7.55 4.60
CA GLY A 233 -4.90 -7.96 5.69
C GLY A 233 -5.02 -9.47 5.90
N GLU A 234 -4.37 -10.30 5.07
CA GLU A 234 -4.28 -11.73 5.33
C GLU A 234 -3.11 -12.10 6.26
N ASP A 235 -3.22 -13.27 6.86
CA ASP A 235 -2.20 -13.88 7.69
C ASP A 235 -1.37 -14.89 6.89
N ILE A 236 -0.04 -14.75 6.98
CA ILE A 236 0.90 -15.71 6.43
C ILE A 236 1.14 -16.80 7.46
N VAL A 237 0.54 -17.97 7.21
CA VAL A 237 0.72 -19.14 8.06
C VAL A 237 1.71 -20.11 7.42
N GLY A 238 2.74 -20.49 8.18
CA GLY A 238 3.73 -21.48 7.80
C GLY A 238 4.01 -22.46 8.92
N VAL A 239 4.57 -23.61 8.59
CA VAL A 239 4.87 -24.68 9.55
C VAL A 239 6.34 -25.08 9.43
N PHE A 240 7.01 -25.15 10.58
CA PHE A 240 8.35 -25.71 10.69
C PHE A 240 8.29 -27.13 11.23
N ASN A 241 9.05 -28.02 10.59
CA ASN A 241 9.31 -29.36 11.06
C ASN A 241 10.83 -29.53 11.27
N PHE A 242 11.21 -29.81 12.51
CA PHE A 242 12.60 -30.03 12.93
C PHE A 242 12.91 -31.52 13.19
N THR A 243 11.94 -32.42 13.04
CA THR A 243 12.11 -33.88 13.31
C THR A 243 13.24 -34.51 12.49
N ASP A 244 13.40 -34.07 11.24
CA ASP A 244 14.47 -34.55 10.34
C ASP A 244 15.73 -33.66 10.40
N GLY A 245 15.82 -32.75 11.37
CA GLY A 245 16.94 -31.82 11.51
C GLY A 245 18.14 -32.52 12.13
N THR A 246 19.30 -32.46 11.48
CA THR A 246 20.57 -32.94 12.03
C THR A 246 21.22 -31.90 12.95
N ILE A 247 20.88 -30.62 12.77
CA ILE A 247 21.43 -29.50 13.56
C ILE A 247 20.36 -28.98 14.51
N PRO A 248 20.62 -28.92 15.83
CA PRO A 248 19.71 -28.32 16.80
C PRO A 248 19.49 -26.84 16.52
N CYS A 249 18.24 -26.45 16.25
CA CYS A 249 17.83 -25.06 16.16
C CYS A 249 17.37 -24.58 17.53
N VAL A 250 18.03 -23.57 18.08
CA VAL A 250 17.71 -22.98 19.39
C VAL A 250 16.57 -21.98 19.26
N GLN A 251 16.63 -21.15 18.23
CA GLN A 251 15.68 -20.08 17.98
C GLN A 251 15.52 -19.86 16.48
N TYR A 252 14.32 -19.50 16.06
CA TYR A 252 14.10 -18.93 14.74
C TYR A 252 13.33 -17.61 14.85
N SER A 253 13.48 -16.76 13.85
CA SER A 253 12.62 -15.61 13.65
C SER A 253 12.27 -15.42 12.19
N VAL A 254 11.07 -14.93 11.94
CA VAL A 254 10.52 -14.68 10.61
C VAL A 254 10.03 -13.24 10.57
N THR A 255 10.56 -12.46 9.65
CA THR A 255 10.19 -11.05 9.49
C THR A 255 9.63 -10.80 8.12
N LEU A 256 8.45 -10.19 8.05
CA LEU A 256 7.89 -9.70 6.79
C LEU A 256 8.59 -8.40 6.39
N GLN A 257 9.24 -8.41 5.23
CA GLN A 257 10.01 -7.28 4.71
C GLN A 257 9.55 -6.87 3.32
N SER A 258 9.57 -5.56 3.05
CA SER A 258 9.50 -5.02 1.71
C SER A 258 10.88 -4.55 1.24
N GLU A 259 11.16 -4.77 -0.04
CA GLU A 259 12.41 -4.48 -0.72
C GLU A 259 12.14 -3.44 -1.81
N GLU A 260 12.59 -2.20 -1.59
CA GLU A 260 12.55 -1.11 -2.55
C GLU A 260 13.86 -1.08 -3.33
N GLN A 261 13.81 -1.56 -4.58
CA GLN A 261 14.93 -1.55 -5.51
C GLN A 261 14.77 -0.39 -6.50
N ILE A 262 15.81 0.42 -6.64
CA ILE A 262 15.82 1.53 -7.60
C ILE A 262 16.27 1.00 -8.97
N SER A 263 15.61 1.47 -10.04
CA SER A 263 16.00 1.17 -11.41
C SER A 263 17.45 1.58 -11.68
N GLU A 264 18.17 0.79 -12.47
CA GLU A 264 19.58 0.99 -12.77
C GLU A 264 19.87 2.38 -13.35
N GLU A 265 18.99 2.87 -14.24
CA GLU A 265 19.11 4.18 -14.88
C GLU A 265 18.91 5.36 -13.91
N CYS A 266 18.09 5.14 -12.88
CA CYS A 266 17.76 6.15 -11.88
C CYS A 266 18.68 6.10 -10.66
N ARG A 267 19.62 5.14 -10.61
CA ARG A 267 20.46 4.88 -9.44
C ARG A 267 21.66 5.82 -9.40
N LYS A 268 21.87 6.48 -8.26
CA LYS A 268 22.98 7.44 -8.11
C LYS A 268 24.35 6.78 -7.96
N LYS A 269 24.42 5.59 -7.34
CA LYS A 269 25.67 4.84 -7.13
C LYS A 269 25.51 3.37 -7.55
N PRO A 270 26.45 2.79 -8.33
CA PRO A 270 26.33 1.42 -8.85
C PRO A 270 26.39 0.30 -7.79
N GLY A 271 26.75 0.63 -6.55
CA GLY A 271 26.71 -0.29 -5.39
C GLY A 271 25.62 0.04 -4.38
N GLN A 272 24.66 0.91 -4.72
CA GLN A 272 23.57 1.25 -3.82
C GLN A 272 22.64 0.06 -3.67
N GLY A 273 22.63 -0.53 -2.47
CA GLY A 273 21.80 -1.67 -2.14
C GLY A 273 20.30 -1.33 -2.08
N THR A 274 19.49 -2.39 -2.11
CA THR A 274 18.03 -2.35 -1.94
C THR A 274 17.67 -1.80 -0.56
N ALA A 275 16.70 -0.88 -0.51
CA ALA A 275 16.21 -0.39 0.77
C ALA A 275 15.18 -1.39 1.33
N VAL A 276 15.44 -1.91 2.53
CA VAL A 276 14.58 -2.91 3.18
C VAL A 276 13.78 -2.25 4.31
N THR A 277 12.47 -2.52 4.36
CA THR A 277 11.59 -2.09 5.45
C THR A 277 10.92 -3.29 6.10
N SER A 278 11.12 -3.47 7.40
CA SER A 278 10.52 -4.55 8.20
C SER A 278 9.18 -4.12 8.78
N TYR A 279 8.17 -5.00 8.73
CA TYR A 279 6.81 -4.71 9.23
C TYR A 279 6.49 -5.47 10.53
N VAL A 280 6.50 -6.81 10.45
CA VAL A 280 6.14 -7.68 11.57
C VAL A 280 7.22 -8.76 11.70
N LYS A 281 7.68 -8.99 12.93
CA LYS A 281 8.64 -10.04 13.29
C LYS A 281 7.98 -11.01 14.25
N HIS A 282 8.00 -12.29 13.91
CA HIS A 282 7.66 -13.39 14.81
C HIS A 282 8.94 -14.12 15.21
N GLN A 283 9.05 -14.52 16.46
CA GLN A 283 10.24 -15.19 17.00
C GLN A 283 9.82 -16.20 18.05
N GLU A 284 10.47 -17.36 18.04
CA GLU A 284 10.20 -18.44 18.98
C GLU A 284 11.48 -19.22 19.30
N MET A 285 11.55 -19.72 20.53
CA MET A 285 12.58 -20.66 20.97
C MET A 285 12.12 -22.08 20.60
N CYS A 286 12.92 -22.81 19.83
CA CYS A 286 12.53 -24.09 19.22
C CYS A 286 13.42 -25.28 19.62
N LEU A 287 14.25 -25.13 20.65
CA LEU A 287 15.08 -26.22 21.12
C LEU A 287 14.22 -27.41 21.59
N HIS A 288 14.52 -28.62 21.10
CA HIS A 288 13.75 -29.85 21.32
C HIS A 288 12.30 -29.84 20.80
N THR A 289 11.91 -28.83 20.01
CA THR A 289 10.58 -28.77 19.42
C THR A 289 10.57 -29.53 18.10
N ALA A 290 9.74 -30.57 17.99
CA ALA A 290 9.62 -31.34 16.74
C ALA A 290 8.92 -30.53 15.62
N LYS A 291 7.89 -29.76 15.97
CA LYS A 291 7.08 -29.01 15.01
C LYS A 291 6.53 -27.74 15.65
N THR A 292 6.55 -26.64 14.91
CA THR A 292 5.90 -25.38 15.30
C THR A 292 5.30 -24.69 14.08
N HIS A 293 4.58 -23.59 14.30
CA HIS A 293 3.95 -22.79 13.27
C HIS A 293 4.24 -21.31 13.48
N VAL A 294 4.23 -20.57 12.40
CA VAL A 294 4.35 -19.11 12.39
C VAL A 294 3.08 -18.50 11.81
N ASN A 295 2.65 -17.38 12.38
CA ASN A 295 1.61 -16.52 11.81
C ASN A 295 2.15 -15.08 11.70
N ILE A 296 2.24 -14.56 10.47
CA ILE A 296 2.62 -13.17 10.20
C ILE A 296 1.46 -12.40 9.57
N PRO A 297 0.80 -11.48 10.30
CA PRO A 297 -0.27 -10.65 9.73
C PRO A 297 0.28 -9.61 8.75
N ILE A 298 -0.32 -9.51 7.56
CA ILE A 298 0.04 -8.50 6.55
C ILE A 298 -0.74 -7.21 6.83
N PRO A 299 -0.08 -6.07 7.09
CA PRO A 299 -0.79 -4.82 7.39
C PRO A 299 -1.63 -4.31 6.21
N LEU A 300 -2.88 -3.93 6.48
CA LEU A 300 -3.77 -3.27 5.50
C LEU A 300 -3.24 -1.90 5.02
N THR A 301 -2.40 -1.26 5.83
CA THR A 301 -1.77 0.03 5.53
C THR A 301 -0.53 -0.10 4.63
N ALA A 302 0.00 -1.31 4.44
CA ALA A 302 1.18 -1.56 3.62
C ALA A 302 0.86 -1.48 2.12
N THR A 303 1.85 -1.13 1.30
CA THR A 303 1.66 -1.01 -0.16
C THR A 303 2.00 -2.36 -0.84
N PRO A 304 1.12 -2.90 -1.70
CA PRO A 304 1.38 -4.15 -2.43
C PRO A 304 2.61 -4.06 -3.34
N CYS A 305 3.00 -5.19 -3.94
CA CYS A 305 4.06 -5.19 -4.96
C CYS A 305 3.69 -4.26 -6.12
N PHE A 306 4.64 -3.44 -6.57
CA PHE A 306 4.45 -2.60 -7.75
C PHE A 306 5.79 -2.31 -8.45
N ILE A 307 5.69 -1.88 -9.70
CA ILE A 307 6.83 -1.50 -10.52
C ILE A 307 6.53 -0.16 -11.18
N THR A 308 7.47 0.77 -11.11
CA THR A 308 7.50 2.01 -11.91
C THR A 308 8.88 2.18 -12.54
N ASP A 309 9.04 3.20 -13.39
CA ASP A 309 10.31 3.51 -14.05
C ASP A 309 11.46 3.80 -13.06
N ILE A 310 11.12 4.27 -11.85
CA ILE A 310 12.10 4.69 -10.84
C ILE A 310 12.39 3.56 -9.85
N VAL A 311 11.36 2.85 -9.36
CA VAL A 311 11.51 1.83 -8.31
C VAL A 311 10.63 0.61 -8.54
N CYS A 312 11.08 -0.52 -8.02
CA CYS A 312 10.35 -1.77 -7.91
C CYS A 312 10.24 -2.14 -6.42
N LEU A 313 9.00 -2.33 -5.94
CA LEU A 313 8.73 -2.79 -4.59
C LEU A 313 8.39 -4.29 -4.61
N ARG A 314 9.19 -5.09 -3.90
CA ARG A 314 9.01 -6.54 -3.73
C ARG A 314 8.81 -6.88 -2.27
N TRP A 315 8.31 -8.09 -2.01
CA TRP A 315 8.06 -8.58 -0.66
C TRP A 315 8.77 -9.92 -0.43
N ARG A 316 9.30 -10.11 0.78
CA ARG A 316 9.95 -11.34 1.21
C ARG A 316 9.67 -11.65 2.67
N LEU A 317 9.75 -12.94 3.00
CA LEU A 317 9.92 -13.42 4.36
C LEU A 317 11.41 -13.60 4.62
N HIS A 318 11.92 -12.87 5.61
CA HIS A 318 13.30 -12.95 6.05
C HIS A 318 13.38 -13.83 7.29
N PHE A 319 14.09 -14.94 7.18
CA PHE A 319 14.26 -15.91 8.24
C PHE A 319 15.66 -15.79 8.83
N GLU A 320 15.74 -15.74 10.15
CA GLU A 320 16.99 -15.82 10.91
C GLU A 320 16.90 -17.05 11.81
N PHE A 321 17.86 -17.96 11.73
CA PHE A 321 17.95 -19.13 12.58
C PHE A 321 19.19 -19.04 13.44
N VAL A 322 19.05 -19.37 14.72
CA VAL A 322 20.14 -19.55 15.67
C VAL A 322 20.27 -21.05 15.89
N THR A 323 21.38 -21.61 15.44
CA THR A 323 21.68 -23.04 15.51
C THR A 323 22.82 -23.30 16.50
N SER A 324 22.82 -24.46 17.16
CA SER A 324 23.93 -24.83 18.03
C SER A 324 25.06 -25.47 17.22
N SER A 325 26.30 -25.09 17.53
CA SER A 325 27.49 -25.72 16.93
C SER A 325 27.88 -27.02 17.61
N ASP A 326 27.54 -27.16 18.88
CA ASP A 326 27.87 -28.34 19.69
C ASP A 326 26.61 -29.19 19.92
N PRO A 327 26.74 -30.52 20.07
CA PRO A 327 25.61 -31.36 20.45
C PRO A 327 25.09 -30.92 21.83
N ILE A 328 23.80 -30.61 21.91
CA ILE A 328 23.13 -30.26 23.17
C ILE A 328 22.71 -31.56 23.85
N SER A 329 23.17 -31.78 25.08
CA SER A 329 22.80 -32.97 25.86
C SER A 329 21.28 -33.03 26.07
N GLU A 330 20.67 -34.13 25.63
CA GLU A 330 19.28 -34.44 25.94
C GLU A 330 19.14 -34.69 27.45
N SER A 331 17.98 -34.33 28.03
CA SER A 331 17.69 -34.69 29.43
C SER A 331 17.78 -36.20 29.60
N GLU A 332 18.55 -36.67 30.57
CA GLU A 332 18.47 -38.08 30.99
C GLU A 332 17.00 -38.38 31.35
N ARG A 333 16.44 -39.42 30.73
CA ARG A 333 15.12 -39.92 31.15
C ARG A 333 15.26 -40.43 32.58
N PRO A 334 14.43 -39.97 33.53
CA PRO A 334 14.49 -40.47 34.90
C PRO A 334 14.21 -41.98 34.86
N THR A 335 15.11 -42.75 35.47
CA THR A 335 15.00 -44.21 35.60
C THR A 335 13.93 -44.63 36.62
N ASN A 336 13.46 -43.69 37.45
CA ASN A 336 12.49 -43.90 38.52
C ASN A 336 11.16 -43.19 38.22
N MET A 337 10.03 -43.84 38.54
CA MET A 337 8.68 -43.32 38.27
C MET A 337 8.27 -42.08 39.09
N ASP A 338 8.98 -41.75 40.18
CA ASP A 338 8.64 -40.64 41.10
C ASP A 338 9.45 -39.34 40.88
N ASP A 339 10.47 -39.35 40.01
CA ASP A 339 11.29 -38.17 39.76
C ASP A 339 10.81 -37.38 38.54
N SER A 340 10.30 -36.17 38.77
CA SER A 340 10.10 -35.19 37.71
C SER A 340 11.46 -34.60 37.28
N ALA A 341 12.05 -35.16 36.22
CA ALA A 341 13.26 -34.60 35.63
C ALA A 341 12.94 -33.24 35.00
N SER A 342 13.33 -32.15 35.67
CA SER A 342 13.29 -30.82 35.07
C SER A 342 14.58 -30.61 34.27
N TRP A 343 14.47 -30.58 32.93
CA TRP A 343 15.61 -30.24 32.09
C TRP A 343 16.00 -28.79 32.36
N ARG A 344 17.25 -28.59 32.81
CA ARG A 344 17.85 -27.26 32.94
C ARG A 344 18.86 -27.08 31.83
N GLY A 345 18.57 -26.15 30.92
CA GLY A 345 19.47 -25.88 29.81
C GLY A 345 20.84 -25.37 30.25
N PRO A 346 21.89 -25.59 29.42
CA PRO A 346 23.23 -25.11 29.71
C PRO A 346 23.26 -23.58 29.83
N ALA A 347 24.10 -23.07 30.72
CA ALA A 347 24.22 -21.63 30.98
C ALA A 347 24.77 -20.86 29.75
N THR A 348 25.55 -21.53 28.90
CA THR A 348 26.12 -21.00 27.67
C THR A 348 25.99 -22.04 26.56
N ILE A 349 25.63 -21.59 25.35
CA ILE A 349 25.53 -22.42 24.15
C ILE A 349 26.34 -21.73 23.06
N ASN A 350 27.22 -22.47 22.40
CA ASN A 350 27.90 -22.00 21.20
C ASN A 350 26.92 -22.00 20.02
N VAL A 351 26.64 -20.81 19.50
CA VAL A 351 25.62 -20.61 18.47
C VAL A 351 26.19 -20.04 17.17
N GLU A 352 25.55 -20.42 16.07
CA GLU A 352 25.79 -19.89 14.73
C GLU A 352 24.46 -19.38 14.16
N THR A 353 24.49 -18.19 13.54
CA THR A 353 23.32 -17.59 12.92
C THR A 353 23.35 -17.80 11.41
N MET A 354 22.24 -18.23 10.85
CA MET A 354 22.05 -18.30 9.40
C MET A 354 20.79 -17.54 8.97
N VAL A 355 20.80 -17.09 7.72
CA VAL A 355 19.72 -16.31 7.12
C VAL A 355 19.18 -17.05 5.90
N TRP A 356 17.86 -17.00 5.71
CA TRP A 356 17.20 -17.48 4.51
C TRP A 356 16.11 -16.49 4.10
N ASP A 357 15.99 -16.18 2.81
CA ASP A 357 14.98 -15.27 2.28
C ASP A 357 14.05 -16.02 1.34
N LEU A 358 12.73 -15.85 1.53
CA LEU A 358 11.71 -16.41 0.66
C LEU A 358 10.86 -15.29 0.04
N PRO A 359 10.93 -15.06 -1.29
CA PRO A 359 10.08 -14.08 -1.93
C PRO A 359 8.60 -14.50 -1.91
N ILE A 360 7.72 -13.54 -1.69
CA ILE A 360 6.27 -13.72 -1.72
C ILE A 360 5.61 -12.61 -2.54
N LYS A 361 4.38 -12.84 -3.01
CA LYS A 361 3.58 -11.85 -3.73
C LYS A 361 2.47 -11.34 -2.82
N ILE A 362 2.40 -10.02 -2.67
CA ILE A 362 1.32 -9.35 -1.94
C ILE A 362 0.53 -8.49 -2.90
N TYR A 363 -0.78 -8.73 -2.94
CA TYR A 363 -1.77 -8.06 -3.78
C TYR A 363 -2.61 -7.07 -2.97
N PRO A 364 -3.20 -6.05 -3.63
CA PRO A 364 -4.15 -5.17 -2.98
C PRO A 364 -5.38 -5.94 -2.45
N THR A 365 -6.13 -5.27 -1.60
CA THR A 365 -7.42 -5.74 -1.06
C THR A 365 -8.53 -4.80 -1.52
N SER A 366 -9.77 -5.05 -1.07
CA SER A 366 -10.87 -4.12 -1.30
C SER A 366 -10.52 -2.73 -0.76
N PRO A 367 -10.61 -1.67 -1.59
CA PRO A 367 -10.39 -0.31 -1.14
C PRO A 367 -11.29 0.10 0.02
N ILE A 368 -12.48 -0.50 0.14
CA ILE A 368 -13.41 -0.23 1.24
C ILE A 368 -12.78 -0.70 2.56
N HIS A 369 -12.25 -1.93 2.59
CA HIS A 369 -11.57 -2.48 3.78
C HIS A 369 -10.31 -1.68 4.12
N ALA A 370 -9.51 -1.34 3.10
CA ALA A 370 -8.31 -0.52 3.30
C ALA A 370 -8.65 0.89 3.81
N SER A 371 -9.81 1.43 3.46
CA SER A 371 -10.28 2.73 3.95
C SER A 371 -10.73 2.71 5.41
N CYS A 372 -11.05 1.56 6.01
CA CYS A 372 -11.44 1.48 7.42
C CYS A 372 -10.28 1.74 8.40
N VAL A 373 -9.04 1.53 7.94
CA VAL A 373 -7.81 1.64 8.73
C VAL A 373 -6.90 2.78 8.27
N THR A 374 -7.36 3.58 7.31
CA THR A 374 -6.61 4.74 6.82
C THR A 374 -6.66 5.88 7.84
N MET A 375 -5.52 6.55 8.04
CA MET A 375 -5.45 7.78 8.83
C MET A 375 -5.71 9.04 7.98
N LEU A 376 -5.95 8.88 6.67
CA LEU A 376 -6.24 9.99 5.77
C LEU A 376 -7.66 10.51 6.01
N LYS A 377 -7.76 11.80 6.34
CA LYS A 377 -9.05 12.48 6.49
C LYS A 377 -9.80 12.44 5.15
N SER A 378 -11.03 11.94 5.18
CA SER A 378 -11.94 11.93 4.03
C SER A 378 -12.55 13.31 3.74
N GLY A 379 -12.36 14.29 4.62
CA GLY A 379 -12.82 15.66 4.43
C GLY A 379 -11.76 16.70 4.78
N SER A 380 -11.86 17.87 4.17
CA SER A 380 -11.03 19.04 4.45
C SER A 380 -11.85 20.31 4.32
N CYS A 381 -11.51 21.32 5.10
CA CYS A 381 -12.20 22.59 5.09
C CYS A 381 -11.19 23.74 5.16
N VAL A 382 -11.44 24.82 4.43
CA VAL A 382 -10.65 26.06 4.44
C VAL A 382 -11.59 27.25 4.35
N GLN A 383 -11.30 28.29 5.13
CA GLN A 383 -11.97 29.58 5.01
C GLN A 383 -11.29 30.45 3.96
N ILE A 384 -12.09 30.98 3.04
CA ILE A 384 -11.69 31.85 1.94
C ILE A 384 -12.06 33.29 2.24
#